data_AF-A0A3N5ISY7-F1
#
_entry.id   AF-A0A3N5ISY7-F1
#
_cell.length_a   1.000
_cell.length_b   1.000
_cell.length_c   1.000
_cell.angle_alpha   90.00
_cell.angle_beta   90.00
_cell.angle_gamma   90.00
#
_symmetry.space_group_name_H-M   'P 1'
#
loop_
_entity.id
_entity.type
_entity.pdbx_description
1 polymer ?
#
loop_
_entity_poly.entity_id
_entity_poly.type
_entity_poly.pdbx_seq_one_letter_code
_entity_poly.pdbx_strand_id
1 'polypeptide(L)' 'ALLKEAHGADDELSWKRFKRRFLAELKSPTATRDLDLLAALSHHTHLAIGCYCADESRCHRSILRELLIQRGAEME' A
#
# COMPACT_ATOMS: atom_id res chain seq x y z
N ALA A 1 4.62 -13.84 -5.91
CA ALA A 1 4.73 -12.52 -5.25
C ALA A 1 3.34 -11.95 -5.14
N LEU A 2 2.91 -11.59 -3.93
CA LEU A 2 1.52 -11.28 -3.60
C LEU A 2 0.88 -10.22 -4.52
N LEU A 3 1.66 -9.26 -5.00
CA LEU A 3 1.23 -8.24 -5.98
C LEU A 3 0.77 -8.83 -7.34
N LYS A 4 1.36 -9.94 -7.80
CA LYS A 4 0.90 -10.63 -9.01
C LYS A 4 -0.47 -11.29 -8.80
N GLU A 5 -0.79 -11.67 -7.56
CA GLU A 5 -2.11 -12.22 -7.21
C GLU A 5 -3.18 -11.12 -7.17
N ALA A 6 -2.82 -9.88 -6.83
CA ALA A 6 -3.73 -8.73 -6.92
C ALA A 6 -4.17 -8.43 -8.36
N HIS A 7 -3.25 -8.53 -9.32
CA HIS A 7 -3.56 -8.25 -10.73
C HIS A 7 -4.53 -9.26 -11.36
N GLY A 8 -4.75 -10.43 -10.75
CA GLY A 8 -5.75 -11.42 -11.17
C GLY A 8 -6.92 -11.57 -10.20
N ALA A 9 -7.08 -10.64 -9.26
CA ALA A 9 -8.19 -10.64 -8.31
C ALA A 9 -9.43 -10.01 -8.95
N ASP A 10 -10.05 -10.73 -9.87
CA ASP A 10 -11.21 -10.25 -10.65
C ASP A 10 -12.51 -10.25 -9.85
N ASP A 11 -12.50 -10.81 -8.64
CA ASP A 11 -13.66 -10.92 -7.75
C ASP A 11 -13.42 -10.34 -6.34
N GLU A 12 -14.50 -9.99 -5.65
CA GLU A 12 -14.45 -9.39 -4.31
C GLU A 12 -13.79 -10.30 -3.26
N LEU A 13 -13.94 -11.62 -3.36
CA LEU A 13 -13.37 -12.56 -2.39
C LEU A 13 -11.86 -12.66 -2.56
N SER A 14 -11.36 -12.71 -3.80
CA SER A 14 -9.93 -12.68 -4.08
C SER A 14 -9.29 -11.36 -3.67
N TRP A 15 -9.98 -10.23 -3.89
CA TRP A 15 -9.51 -8.92 -3.43
C TRP A 15 -9.41 -8.83 -1.91
N LYS A 16 -10.44 -9.24 -1.17
CA LYS A 16 -10.42 -9.24 0.32
C LYS A 16 -9.30 -10.12 0.87
N ARG A 17 -9.08 -11.29 0.25
CA ARG A 17 -7.98 -12.20 0.62
C ARG A 17 -6.62 -11.57 0.38
N PHE A 18 -6.43 -10.91 -0.77
CA PHE A 18 -5.22 -10.14 -1.07
C PHE A 18 -5.00 -9.03 -0.04
N LYS A 19 -6.00 -8.16 0.18
CA LYS A 19 -5.90 -7.03 1.14
C LYS A 19 -5.46 -7.52 2.52
N ARG A 20 -6.07 -8.60 3.04
CA ARG A 20 -5.70 -9.17 4.34
C ARG A 20 -4.24 -9.65 4.39
N ARG A 21 -3.78 -10.38 3.37
CA ARG A 21 -2.40 -10.88 3.31
C ARG A 21 -1.40 -9.74 3.15
N PHE A 22 -1.73 -8.75 2.33
CA PHE A 22 -0.86 -7.60 2.08
C PHE A 22 -0.68 -6.75 3.34
N LEU A 23 -1.77 -6.50 4.08
CA LEU A 23 -1.70 -5.86 5.39
C LEU A 23 -0.88 -6.66 6.40
N ALA A 24 -0.87 -8.00 6.33
CA ALA A 24 -0.05 -8.82 7.22
C ALA A 24 1.45 -8.69 6.88
N GLU A 25 1.83 -8.66 5.60
CA GLU A 25 3.22 -8.44 5.18
C GLU A 25 3.74 -7.05 5.61
N LEU A 26 2.88 -6.02 5.51
CA LEU A 26 3.22 -4.66 5.91
C LEU A 26 3.33 -4.44 7.43
N LYS A 27 2.96 -5.44 8.24
CA LYS A 27 3.20 -5.45 9.70
C LYS A 27 4.55 -6.02 10.08
N SER A 28 5.34 -6.51 9.12
CA SER A 28 6.71 -6.96 9.42
C SER A 28 7.56 -5.78 9.94
N PRO A 29 8.57 -6.02 10.80
CA PRO A 29 9.40 -4.94 11.35
C PRO A 29 10.09 -4.11 10.28
N THR A 30 10.58 -4.76 9.21
CA THR A 30 11.23 -4.07 8.08
C THR A 30 10.23 -3.17 7.34
N ALA A 31 9.08 -3.71 6.92
CA ALA A 31 8.08 -2.92 6.21
C ALA A 31 7.54 -1.77 7.06
N THR A 32 7.39 -1.97 8.37
CA THR A 32 6.97 -0.91 9.30
C THR A 32 7.97 0.23 9.31
N ARG A 33 9.27 -0.07 9.47
CA ARG A 33 10.33 0.94 9.43
C ARG A 33 10.38 1.68 8.10
N ASP A 34 10.19 0.98 6.98
CA ASP A 34 10.19 1.59 5.65
C ASP A 34 8.98 2.53 5.48
N LEU A 35 7.80 2.13 5.94
CA LEU A 35 6.61 2.98 5.92
C LEU A 35 6.75 4.22 6.82
N ASP A 36 7.34 4.06 8.00
CA ASP A 36 7.59 5.17 8.92
C ASP A 36 8.62 6.15 8.32
N LEU A 37 9.65 5.63 7.63
CA LEU A 37 10.62 6.45 6.90
C LEU A 37 9.96 7.24 5.77
N LEU A 38 9.13 6.58 4.95
CA LEU A 38 8.40 7.25 3.87
C LEU A 38 7.48 8.34 4.40
N ALA A 39 6.79 8.07 5.51
CA ALA A 39 5.96 9.07 6.17
C ALA A 39 6.80 10.27 6.66
N ALA A 40 7.95 10.04 7.30
CA ALA A 40 8.83 11.11 7.74
C ALA A 40 9.38 11.94 6.56
N LEU A 41 9.80 11.28 5.47
CA LEU A 41 10.35 11.95 4.28
C LEU A 41 9.31 12.81 3.55
N SER A 42 8.03 12.44 3.61
CA SER A 42 6.97 13.21 2.95
C SER A 42 6.86 14.66 3.43
N HIS A 43 7.26 14.96 4.67
CA HIS A 43 7.34 16.33 5.23
C HIS A 43 8.50 17.16 4.67
N HIS A 44 9.46 16.51 4.02
CA HIS A 44 10.68 17.15 3.53
C HIS A 44 10.72 17.24 2.01
N THR A 45 10.00 16.36 1.30
CA THR A 45 9.94 16.34 -0.15
C THR A 45 8.68 15.64 -0.64
N HIS A 46 8.18 16.08 -1.80
CA HIS A 46 7.13 15.37 -2.51
C HIS A 46 7.63 13.99 -2.97
N LEU A 47 6.83 12.96 -2.69
CA LEU A 47 7.09 11.58 -3.09
C LEU A 47 5.90 11.04 -3.88
N ALA A 48 6.17 10.30 -4.94
CA ALA A 48 5.14 9.65 -5.74
C ALA A 48 5.32 8.12 -5.69
N ILE A 49 4.26 7.42 -5.30
CA ILE A 49 4.19 5.95 -5.38
C ILE A 49 3.21 5.59 -6.50
N GLY A 50 3.73 5.05 -7.60
CA GLY A 50 2.93 4.56 -8.73
C GLY A 50 2.51 3.10 -8.57
N CYS A 51 1.35 2.73 -9.13
CA CYS A 51 0.99 1.36 -9.50
C CYS A 51 0.61 1.32 -10.98
N TYR A 52 0.81 0.17 -11.63
CA TYR A 52 0.26 -0.17 -12.94
C TYR A 52 -1.00 -1.06 -12.84
N CYS A 53 -1.84 -0.77 -11.86
CA CYS A 53 -3.07 -1.51 -11.57
C CYS A 53 -4.15 -1.05 -12.56
N ALA A 54 -4.90 -1.98 -13.16
CA ALA A 54 -5.95 -1.63 -14.13
C ALA A 54 -7.18 -0.97 -13.47
N ASP A 55 -7.48 -1.33 -12.23
CA ASP A 55 -8.59 -0.81 -11.43
C ASP A 55 -8.05 -0.14 -10.16
N GLU A 56 -8.33 1.15 -9.97
CA GLU A 56 -7.90 1.93 -8.81
C GLU A 56 -8.57 1.48 -7.51
N SER A 57 -9.82 0.99 -7.58
CA SER A 57 -10.55 0.48 -6.42
C SER A 57 -9.93 -0.80 -5.87
N ARG A 58 -9.18 -1.51 -6.72
CA ARG A 58 -8.45 -2.75 -6.43
C ARG A 58 -6.94 -2.55 -6.56
N CYS A 59 -6.47 -1.38 -6.15
CA CYS A 59 -5.06 -1.01 -6.21
C CYS A 59 -4.38 -1.18 -4.85
N HIS A 60 -3.18 -1.77 -4.81
CA HIS A 60 -2.41 -1.83 -3.56
C HIS A 60 -1.95 -0.44 -3.09
N ARG A 61 -1.86 0.54 -4.00
CA ARG A 61 -1.54 1.94 -3.68
C ARG A 61 -2.57 2.56 -2.75
N SER A 62 -3.86 2.23 -2.87
CA SER A 62 -4.88 2.78 -1.96
C SER A 62 -4.66 2.30 -0.52
N ILE A 63 -4.30 1.02 -0.36
CA ILE A 63 -3.93 0.44 0.94
C ILE A 63 -2.67 1.12 1.51
N LEU A 64 -1.63 1.31 0.68
CA LEU A 64 -0.42 2.02 1.11
C LEU A 64 -0.70 3.46 1.51
N ARG A 65 -1.54 4.17 0.75
CA ARG A 65 -1.96 5.54 1.05
C ARG A 65 -2.63 5.64 2.42
N GLU A 66 -3.58 4.76 2.72
CA GLU A 66 -4.24 4.70 4.03
C GLU A 66 -3.21 4.49 5.16
N LEU A 67 -2.25 3.58 4.97
CA LEU A 67 -1.24 3.27 5.97
C LEU A 67 -0.22 4.40 6.19
N LEU A 68 0.12 5.14 5.14
CA LEU A 68 1.01 6.30 5.23
C LEU A 68 0.32 7.46 5.93
N ILE A 69 -0.95 7.75 5.61
CA ILE A 69 -1.75 8.76 6.31
C ILE A 69 -1.88 8.42 7.80
N GLN A 70 -2.14 7.15 8.15
CA GLN A 70 -2.19 6.71 9.55
C GLN A 70 -0.86 6.91 10.31
N ARG A 71 0.26 6.95 9.59
CA ARG A 71 1.60 7.23 10.13
C ARG A 71 1.96 8.71 10.12
N GLY A 72 1.04 9.58 9.70
CA GLY A 72 1.25 11.02 9.64
C GLY A 72 2.03 11.47 8.40
N ALA A 73 1.99 10.74 7.30
CA ALA A 73 2.55 11.21 6.04
C ALA A 73 1.79 12.44 5.53
N GLU A 74 2.52 13.43 5.03
CA GLU A 74 1.99 14.57 4.29
C GLU A 74 1.78 14.16 2.83
N MET A 75 0.54 14.29 2.35
CA MET A 75 0.17 13.93 0.99
C MET A 75 -0.66 15.05 0.38
N GLU A 76 -0.03 15.83 -0.50
CA GLU A 76 -0.69 16.84 -1.35
C GLU A 76 -1.25 16.23 -2.64
#